data_AF-A0A1F4C9K8-F1
#
_entry.id   AF-A0A1F4C9K8-F1
#
_cell.length_a   1.000
_cell.length_b   1.000
_cell.length_c   1.000
_cell.angle_alpha   90.00
_cell.angle_beta   90.00
_cell.angle_gamma   90.00
#
_symmetry.space_group_name_H-M   'P 1'
#
loop_
_entity.id
_entity.type
_entity.pdbx_description
1 polymer ?
#
loop_
_entity_poly.entity_id
_entity_poly.type
_entity_poly.pdbx_seq_one_letter_code
_entity_poly.pdbx_strand_id
1 'polypeptide(L)'
;MTRDRILTTHAGALPRSEELREMVFARGLGEPHDAAALAQRLRSEVAEVVRKQVECGVDSVNDGELGKTTFTAYVEGRVSGYEARRYKAGEGPKPHLIIAREMTRFAEYYTAGRHMSFPARSLENRPRLVCVAPLQYVGHAALKEDLENFGAALAGVQVADAFLPANTPGTIEHWLHNEYYPDDEAFLYAIAEAMRVEYQAIVEAGYTLQIDDPDLPDGWQMYPDMSVAEYRKYATLRVDALNHALRDIAREKIRLHVCWGSFHGPHQFDIPLQDIVDIIFRVRAGSYSIEASNPCHEHEWNVFEQVKIPEGAVLIPGVVGHCSDFIEHPELVAQRLVRYAKLVGRENVMAGTDCGLGPRVGHPKIAWAKLEAMAQGARIATKRLWGRA
;
A
#
# COMPACT_ATOMS: atom_id res chain seq x y z
N MET A 1 15.23 14.28 13.42
CA MET A 1 16.28 13.61 14.23
C MET A 1 17.29 12.99 13.29
N THR A 2 18.58 13.17 13.52
CA THR A 2 19.62 12.46 12.76
C THR A 2 19.57 10.98 13.11
N ARG A 3 19.39 10.12 12.10
CA ARG A 3 19.41 8.67 12.30
C ARG A 3 20.85 8.17 12.37
N ASP A 4 21.15 7.43 13.43
CA ASP A 4 22.46 6.81 13.69
C ASP A 4 22.52 5.32 13.29
N ARG A 5 21.41 4.79 12.76
CA ARG A 5 21.28 3.43 12.22
C ARG A 5 20.22 3.34 11.13
N ILE A 6 20.20 2.22 10.40
CA ILE A 6 19.08 1.88 9.51
C ILE A 6 17.88 1.45 10.36
N LEU A 7 16.76 2.14 10.19
CA LEU A 7 15.47 1.74 10.77
C LEU A 7 14.72 0.79 9.84
N THR A 8 13.78 0.04 10.37
CA THR A 8 12.97 -0.96 9.66
C THR A 8 11.47 -0.63 9.69
N THR A 9 10.77 -0.91 8.61
CA THR A 9 9.31 -0.83 8.49
C THR A 9 8.82 -1.80 7.42
N HIS A 10 7.52 -1.81 7.14
CA HIS A 10 6.89 -2.60 6.09
C HIS A 10 5.75 -1.81 5.45
N ALA A 11 5.28 -2.26 4.30
CA ALA A 11 4.30 -1.52 3.49
C ALA A 11 2.85 -1.56 4.01
N GLY A 12 2.53 -2.29 5.08
CA GLY A 12 1.15 -2.38 5.57
C GLY A 12 0.74 -3.79 5.98
N ALA A 13 -0.23 -4.38 5.28
CA ALA A 13 -0.90 -5.62 5.65
C ALA A 13 0.01 -6.76 6.17
N LEU A 14 -0.34 -7.29 7.34
CA LEU A 14 0.35 -8.40 8.00
C LEU A 14 -0.60 -9.60 8.21
N PRO A 15 -0.07 -10.78 8.54
CA PRO A 15 -0.92 -11.95 8.74
C PRO A 15 -1.88 -11.78 9.93
N ARG A 16 -3.16 -12.11 9.71
CA ARG A 16 -4.19 -12.28 10.75
C ARG A 16 -4.56 -13.75 10.91
N SER A 17 -5.20 -14.11 12.03
CA SER A 17 -5.74 -15.46 12.18
C SER A 17 -6.88 -15.74 11.19
N GLU A 18 -7.12 -17.03 10.90
CA GLU A 18 -8.28 -17.46 10.09
C GLU A 18 -9.61 -17.04 10.73
N GLU A 19 -9.71 -17.13 12.05
CA GLU A 19 -10.93 -16.74 12.78
C GLU A 19 -11.24 -15.25 12.64
N LEU A 20 -10.25 -14.37 12.84
CA LEU A 20 -10.46 -12.94 12.64
C LEU A 20 -10.75 -12.63 11.17
N ARG A 21 -10.09 -13.34 10.24
CA ARG A 21 -10.38 -13.21 8.81
C ARG A 21 -11.85 -13.50 8.54
N GLU A 22 -12.38 -14.62 9.01
CA GLU A 22 -13.79 -14.99 8.83
C GLU A 22 -14.74 -13.92 9.42
N MET A 23 -14.48 -13.44 10.64
CA MET A 23 -15.32 -12.41 11.28
C MET A 23 -15.31 -11.08 10.50
N VAL A 24 -14.14 -10.63 10.03
CA VAL A 24 -14.01 -9.37 9.26
C VAL A 24 -14.70 -9.49 7.91
N PHE A 25 -14.59 -10.63 7.23
CA PHE A 25 -15.31 -10.86 5.97
C PHE A 25 -16.82 -10.94 6.18
N ALA A 26 -17.30 -11.62 7.22
CA ALA A 26 -18.73 -11.65 7.55
C ALA A 26 -19.29 -10.23 7.78
N ARG A 27 -18.57 -9.39 8.55
CA ARG A 27 -18.92 -7.97 8.72
C ARG A 27 -18.97 -7.23 7.38
N GLY A 28 -17.93 -7.35 6.56
CA GLY A 28 -17.84 -6.63 5.30
C GLY A 28 -18.86 -7.06 4.24
N LEU A 29 -19.33 -8.31 4.30
CA LEU A 29 -20.39 -8.83 3.43
C LEU A 29 -21.80 -8.57 3.97
N GLY A 30 -21.93 -7.96 5.15
CA GLY A 30 -23.22 -7.74 5.82
C GLY A 30 -23.87 -9.04 6.33
N GLU A 31 -23.08 -10.10 6.51
CA GLU A 31 -23.55 -11.37 7.04
C GLU A 31 -23.77 -11.28 8.55
N PRO A 32 -24.69 -12.10 9.13
CA PRO A 32 -24.87 -12.16 10.58
C PRO A 32 -23.57 -12.52 11.29
N HIS A 33 -23.16 -11.69 12.24
CA HIS A 33 -21.96 -11.90 13.05
C HIS A 33 -22.16 -11.34 14.46
N ASP A 34 -21.36 -11.82 15.41
CA ASP A 34 -21.31 -11.26 16.76
C ASP A 34 -20.37 -10.05 16.78
N ALA A 35 -20.95 -8.85 16.81
CA ALA A 35 -20.21 -7.60 16.81
C ALA A 35 -19.31 -7.43 18.05
N ALA A 36 -19.73 -7.93 19.22
CA ALA A 36 -18.95 -7.83 20.44
C ALA A 36 -17.76 -8.78 20.42
N ALA A 37 -17.96 -10.02 19.95
CA ALA A 37 -16.88 -10.98 19.76
C ALA A 37 -15.86 -10.49 18.72
N LEU A 38 -16.31 -9.93 17.60
CA LEU A 38 -15.42 -9.35 16.58
C LEU A 38 -14.61 -8.18 17.15
N ALA A 39 -15.25 -7.22 17.83
CA ALA A 39 -14.55 -6.07 18.41
C ALA A 39 -13.49 -6.52 19.44
N GLN A 40 -13.83 -7.48 20.30
CA GLN A 40 -12.88 -8.06 21.27
C GLN A 40 -11.71 -8.75 20.56
N ARG A 41 -12.00 -9.58 19.55
CA ARG A 41 -10.99 -10.35 18.83
C ARG A 41 -10.06 -9.45 18.03
N LEU A 42 -10.61 -8.49 17.29
CA LEU A 42 -9.84 -7.50 16.53
C LEU A 42 -8.88 -6.74 17.45
N ARG A 43 -9.39 -6.20 18.57
CA ARG A 43 -8.55 -5.50 19.55
C ARG A 43 -7.41 -6.36 20.08
N SER A 44 -7.69 -7.63 20.41
CA SER A 44 -6.65 -8.54 20.90
C SER A 44 -5.60 -8.83 19.84
N GLU A 45 -5.98 -9.14 18.60
CA GLU A 45 -5.02 -9.48 17.54
C GLU A 45 -4.20 -8.26 17.08
N VAL A 46 -4.76 -7.05 17.10
CA VAL A 46 -3.99 -5.83 16.85
C VAL A 46 -2.88 -5.67 17.91
N ALA A 47 -3.18 -5.94 19.19
CA ALA A 47 -2.15 -5.94 20.23
C ALA A 47 -1.09 -7.03 20.02
N GLU A 48 -1.48 -8.21 19.53
CA GLU A 48 -0.54 -9.28 19.20
C GLU A 48 0.36 -8.94 18.01
N VAL A 49 -0.21 -8.38 16.92
CA VAL A 49 0.53 -8.08 15.69
C VAL A 49 1.54 -6.97 15.92
N VAL A 50 1.18 -5.95 16.71
CA VAL A 50 2.10 -4.86 17.10
C VAL A 50 3.26 -5.41 17.92
N ARG A 51 2.99 -6.29 18.90
CA ARG A 51 4.04 -6.92 19.70
C ARG A 51 4.97 -7.78 18.83
N LYS A 52 4.42 -8.59 17.92
CA LYS A 52 5.21 -9.44 17.00
C LYS A 52 6.10 -8.62 16.08
N GLN A 53 5.63 -7.48 15.58
CA GLN A 53 6.46 -6.57 14.79
C GLN A 53 7.70 -6.11 15.57
N VAL A 54 7.52 -5.70 16.82
CA VAL A 54 8.63 -5.29 17.71
C VAL A 54 9.58 -6.47 17.99
N GLU A 55 9.04 -7.66 18.26
CA GLU A 55 9.83 -8.89 18.46
C GLU A 55 10.68 -9.23 17.22
N CYS A 56 10.15 -9.02 16.01
CA CYS A 56 10.89 -9.19 14.76
C CYS A 56 11.91 -8.06 14.49
N GLY A 57 11.90 -6.99 15.28
CA GLY A 57 12.79 -5.83 15.13
C GLY A 57 12.32 -4.81 14.10
N VAL A 58 11.01 -4.63 13.95
CA VAL A 58 10.38 -3.54 13.18
C VAL A 58 10.34 -2.27 14.04
N ASP A 59 10.88 -1.16 13.52
CA ASP A 59 10.98 0.12 14.24
C ASP A 59 9.76 1.05 14.04
N SER A 60 9.20 1.06 12.81
CA SER A 60 7.97 1.78 12.46
C SER A 60 6.87 0.78 12.15
N VAL A 61 5.87 0.70 13.02
CA VAL A 61 4.83 -0.35 13.05
C VAL A 61 3.46 0.17 12.62
N ASN A 62 2.56 -0.72 12.19
CA ASN A 62 1.12 -0.42 12.08
C ASN A 62 0.24 -1.44 12.81
N ASP A 63 -1.07 -1.31 12.63
CA ASP A 63 -2.10 -2.21 13.15
C ASP A 63 -2.23 -3.55 12.41
N GLY A 64 -1.37 -3.82 11.43
CA GLY A 64 -1.42 -4.98 10.52
C GLY A 64 -2.54 -4.93 9.48
N GLU A 65 -3.32 -3.84 9.42
CA GLU A 65 -4.55 -3.70 8.63
C GLU A 65 -5.60 -4.79 8.90
N LEU A 66 -5.59 -5.36 10.11
CA LEU A 66 -6.37 -6.58 10.40
C LEU A 66 -7.88 -6.35 10.33
N GLY A 67 -8.34 -5.10 10.53
CA GLY A 67 -9.74 -4.70 10.48
C GLY A 67 -10.30 -4.54 9.05
N LYS A 68 -9.44 -4.49 8.03
CA LYS A 68 -9.83 -4.29 6.62
C LYS A 68 -10.17 -5.63 5.95
N THR A 69 -11.18 -5.64 5.08
CA THR A 69 -11.51 -6.81 4.26
C THR A 69 -10.44 -7.04 3.19
N THR A 70 -10.20 -6.01 2.37
CA THR A 70 -9.11 -5.90 1.40
C THR A 70 -8.64 -4.45 1.32
N PHE A 71 -7.50 -4.26 0.65
CA PHE A 71 -6.93 -2.94 0.34
C PHE A 71 -7.94 -1.99 -0.32
N THR A 72 -8.77 -2.45 -1.25
CA THR A 72 -9.75 -1.58 -1.94
C THR A 72 -11.12 -1.55 -1.27
N ALA A 73 -11.62 -2.70 -0.81
CA ALA A 73 -13.01 -2.83 -0.38
C ALA A 73 -13.29 -2.13 0.96
N TYR A 74 -12.27 -1.84 1.79
CA TYR A 74 -12.52 -1.12 3.04
C TYR A 74 -13.06 0.30 2.79
N VAL A 75 -12.69 0.93 1.67
CA VAL A 75 -13.12 2.29 1.30
C VAL A 75 -14.62 2.35 1.00
N GLU A 76 -15.23 1.22 0.61
CA GLU A 76 -16.69 1.11 0.48
C GLU A 76 -17.39 1.46 1.80
N GLY A 77 -16.79 1.13 2.94
CA GLY A 77 -17.29 1.53 4.26
C GLY A 77 -16.94 2.96 4.67
N ARG A 78 -16.16 3.69 3.86
CA ARG A 78 -15.60 5.02 4.20
C ARG A 78 -16.24 6.16 3.44
N VAL A 79 -16.69 5.92 2.22
CA VAL A 79 -17.25 6.96 1.34
C VAL A 79 -18.69 6.59 0.99
N SER A 80 -19.53 7.60 0.79
CA SER A 80 -20.91 7.46 0.30
C SER A 80 -21.08 8.20 -1.04
N GLY A 81 -22.28 8.17 -1.62
CA GLY A 81 -22.57 8.82 -2.91
C GLY A 81 -22.48 7.88 -4.11
N TYR A 82 -22.44 6.58 -3.87
CA TYR A 82 -22.45 5.55 -4.90
C TYR A 82 -23.51 4.48 -4.63
N GLU A 83 -23.85 3.73 -5.66
CA GLU A 83 -24.71 2.56 -5.58
C GLU A 83 -24.10 1.36 -6.30
N ALA A 84 -24.47 0.15 -5.86
CA ALA A 84 -24.03 -1.09 -6.46
C ALA A 84 -25.02 -1.55 -7.54
N ARG A 85 -24.59 -1.55 -8.80
CA ARG A 85 -25.41 -1.99 -9.95
C ARG A 85 -24.94 -3.33 -10.49
N ARG A 86 -25.87 -4.25 -10.72
CA ARG A 86 -25.61 -5.49 -11.44
C ARG A 86 -25.88 -5.29 -12.93
N TYR A 87 -24.92 -5.69 -13.75
CA TYR A 87 -25.05 -5.71 -15.20
C TYR A 87 -25.12 -7.14 -15.69
N LYS A 88 -25.76 -7.37 -16.85
CA LYS A 88 -25.64 -8.66 -17.53
C LYS A 88 -24.24 -8.80 -18.11
N ALA A 89 -23.81 -10.04 -18.37
CA ALA A 89 -22.53 -10.31 -19.00
C ALA A 89 -22.40 -9.53 -20.33
N GLY A 90 -21.33 -8.76 -20.47
CA GLY A 90 -21.07 -7.92 -21.65
C GLY A 90 -21.83 -6.58 -21.67
N GLU A 91 -22.71 -6.31 -20.70
CA GLU A 91 -23.36 -5.02 -20.51
C GLU A 91 -22.66 -4.22 -19.39
N GLY A 92 -22.76 -2.89 -19.44
CA GLY A 92 -22.18 -1.99 -18.43
C GLY A 92 -20.72 -1.58 -18.67
N PRO A 93 -20.13 -0.77 -17.77
CA PRO A 93 -18.75 -0.33 -17.88
C PRO A 93 -17.79 -1.51 -17.76
N LYS A 94 -16.80 -1.56 -18.65
CA LYS A 94 -15.74 -2.58 -18.59
C LYS A 94 -14.94 -2.38 -17.30
N PRO A 95 -14.68 -3.45 -16.53
CA PRO A 95 -13.85 -3.33 -15.34
C PRO A 95 -12.43 -2.95 -15.77
N HIS A 96 -11.82 -2.03 -15.03
CA HIS A 96 -10.39 -1.83 -15.13
C HIS A 96 -9.67 -3.07 -14.59
N LEU A 97 -8.80 -3.64 -15.41
CA LEU A 97 -8.00 -4.81 -15.04
C LEU A 97 -6.55 -4.36 -14.90
N ILE A 98 -6.01 -4.48 -13.70
CA ILE A 98 -4.59 -4.19 -13.37
C ILE A 98 -3.60 -5.18 -14.03
N ILE A 99 -4.08 -5.98 -14.97
CA ILE A 99 -3.32 -6.97 -15.76
C ILE A 99 -3.61 -6.82 -17.26
N ALA A 100 -4.35 -5.79 -17.70
CA ALA A 100 -4.82 -5.69 -19.08
C ALA A 100 -3.66 -5.65 -20.08
N ARG A 101 -2.59 -4.91 -19.78
CA ARG A 101 -1.36 -4.87 -20.58
C ARG A 101 -0.62 -6.20 -20.60
N GLU A 102 -0.43 -6.87 -19.46
CA GLU A 102 0.14 -8.23 -19.42
C GLU A 102 -0.67 -9.23 -20.25
N MET A 103 -2.00 -9.16 -20.19
CA MET A 103 -2.90 -10.06 -20.94
C MET A 103 -2.75 -9.95 -22.46
N THR A 104 -2.20 -8.86 -23.00
CA THR A 104 -1.90 -8.73 -24.44
C THR A 104 -0.91 -9.79 -24.94
N ARG A 105 -0.04 -10.31 -24.05
CA ARG A 105 0.95 -11.36 -24.35
C ARG A 105 0.72 -12.64 -23.56
N PHE A 106 0.25 -12.54 -22.32
CA PHE A 106 0.19 -13.64 -21.37
C PHE A 106 -1.24 -14.06 -21.00
N ALA A 107 -2.22 -13.90 -21.91
CA ALA A 107 -3.61 -14.29 -21.66
C ALA A 107 -3.77 -15.73 -21.15
N GLU A 108 -2.98 -16.68 -21.67
CA GLU A 108 -2.98 -18.08 -21.23
C GLU A 108 -2.53 -18.25 -19.77
N TYR A 109 -1.58 -17.44 -19.30
CA TYR A 109 -1.11 -17.48 -17.91
C TYR A 109 -2.26 -17.17 -16.93
N TYR A 110 -3.01 -16.11 -17.20
CA TYR A 110 -4.12 -15.68 -16.34
C TYR A 110 -5.37 -16.56 -16.47
N THR A 111 -5.57 -17.21 -17.62
CA THR A 111 -6.72 -18.10 -17.83
C THR A 111 -6.48 -19.53 -17.36
N ALA A 112 -5.22 -19.97 -17.21
CA ALA A 112 -4.86 -21.31 -16.72
C ALA A 112 -5.22 -21.58 -15.25
N GLY A 113 -5.60 -20.55 -14.47
CA GLY A 113 -6.15 -20.70 -13.12
C GLY A 113 -5.16 -21.22 -12.05
N ARG A 114 -3.86 -21.30 -12.37
CA ARG A 114 -2.83 -21.87 -11.47
C ARG A 114 -2.27 -20.88 -10.45
N HIS A 115 -2.64 -19.60 -10.52
CA HIS A 115 -2.11 -18.56 -9.63
C HIS A 115 -3.25 -17.84 -8.90
N MET A 116 -3.31 -18.09 -7.58
CA MET A 116 -4.34 -17.64 -6.65
C MET A 116 -4.23 -16.15 -6.32
N SER A 117 -4.65 -15.26 -7.21
CA SER A 117 -4.90 -13.86 -6.79
C SER A 117 -6.08 -13.20 -7.48
N PHE A 118 -6.44 -13.60 -8.69
CA PHE A 118 -7.57 -13.02 -9.41
C PHE A 118 -8.24 -14.06 -10.31
N PRO A 119 -9.28 -14.79 -9.85
CA PRO A 119 -10.13 -15.50 -10.79
C PRO A 119 -10.87 -14.43 -11.61
N ALA A 120 -10.41 -14.18 -12.83
CA ALA A 120 -11.01 -13.24 -13.80
C ALA A 120 -12.53 -13.50 -13.97
N ARG A 121 -12.97 -14.76 -13.86
CA ARG A 121 -14.38 -15.17 -13.86
C ARG A 121 -15.22 -14.61 -12.71
N SER A 122 -14.63 -14.16 -11.60
CA SER A 122 -15.38 -13.59 -10.47
C SER A 122 -15.71 -12.10 -10.64
N LEU A 123 -15.03 -11.40 -11.56
CA LEU A 123 -15.22 -9.96 -11.77
C LEU A 123 -16.45 -9.64 -12.63
N GLU A 124 -16.86 -10.53 -13.53
CA GLU A 124 -18.04 -10.32 -14.40
C GLU A 124 -19.37 -10.32 -13.61
N ASN A 125 -19.47 -11.09 -12.53
CA ASN A 125 -20.71 -11.22 -11.74
C ASN A 125 -20.77 -10.32 -10.49
N ARG A 126 -19.73 -9.54 -10.21
CA ARG A 126 -19.73 -8.58 -9.10
C ARG A 126 -20.51 -7.32 -9.48
N PRO A 127 -21.36 -6.79 -8.58
CA PRO A 127 -21.91 -5.45 -8.77
C PRO A 127 -20.80 -4.43 -9.05
N ARG A 128 -21.06 -3.48 -9.95
CA ARG A 128 -20.18 -2.33 -10.18
C ARG A 128 -20.63 -1.21 -9.26
N LEU A 129 -19.67 -0.53 -8.65
CA LEU A 129 -19.96 0.67 -7.88
C LEU A 129 -20.00 1.84 -8.84
N VAL A 130 -21.09 2.62 -8.77
CA VAL A 130 -21.32 3.78 -9.62
C VAL A 130 -21.58 4.99 -8.74
N CYS A 131 -20.77 6.02 -8.88
CA CYS A 131 -20.98 7.32 -8.25
C CYS A 131 -22.15 8.02 -8.93
N VAL A 132 -23.19 8.29 -8.15
CA VAL A 132 -24.49 8.83 -8.62
C VAL A 132 -24.93 10.08 -7.83
N ALA A 133 -24.14 10.48 -6.84
CA ALA A 133 -24.40 11.60 -5.94
C ALA A 133 -23.08 12.17 -5.41
N PRO A 134 -23.10 13.34 -4.74
CA PRO A 134 -21.90 13.90 -4.12
C PRO A 134 -21.22 12.90 -3.18
N LEU A 135 -19.90 12.82 -3.26
CA LEU A 135 -19.11 11.92 -2.42
C LEU A 135 -18.91 12.56 -1.06
N GLN A 136 -19.14 11.78 0.00
CA GLN A 136 -18.97 12.24 1.37
C GLN A 136 -18.31 11.16 2.21
N TYR A 137 -17.43 11.57 3.12
CA TYR A 137 -16.85 10.67 4.10
C TYR A 137 -17.86 10.27 5.18
N VAL A 138 -18.06 8.98 5.35
CA VAL A 138 -18.98 8.38 6.33
C VAL A 138 -18.27 7.40 7.28
N GLY A 139 -16.97 7.18 7.08
CA GLY A 139 -16.15 6.19 7.79
C GLY A 139 -15.79 6.49 9.25
N HIS A 140 -16.27 7.58 9.83
CA HIS A 140 -15.82 8.09 11.15
C HIS A 140 -15.81 7.02 12.26
N ALA A 141 -16.87 6.22 12.36
CA ALA A 141 -16.96 5.19 13.40
C ALA A 141 -15.94 4.05 13.19
N ALA A 142 -15.76 3.60 11.94
CA ALA A 142 -14.80 2.57 11.60
C ALA A 142 -13.36 3.06 11.79
N LEU A 143 -13.06 4.30 11.37
CA LEU A 143 -11.75 4.90 11.61
C LEU A 143 -11.46 5.03 13.10
N LYS A 144 -12.44 5.47 13.89
CA LYS A 144 -12.29 5.58 15.33
C LYS A 144 -11.95 4.23 15.98
N GLU A 145 -12.60 3.13 15.55
CA GLU A 145 -12.26 1.78 16.01
C GLU A 145 -10.80 1.41 15.70
N ASP A 146 -10.33 1.69 14.47
CA ASP A 146 -8.93 1.44 14.07
C ASP A 146 -7.95 2.24 14.94
N LEU A 147 -8.21 3.55 15.11
CA LEU A 147 -7.35 4.46 15.88
C LEU A 147 -7.28 4.07 17.37
N GLU A 148 -8.41 3.68 17.97
CA GLU A 148 -8.49 3.27 19.38
C GLU A 148 -7.83 1.91 19.61
N ASN A 149 -8.04 0.94 18.71
CA ASN A 149 -7.40 -0.37 18.80
C ASN A 149 -5.88 -0.25 18.66
N PHE A 150 -5.40 0.53 17.68
CA PHE A 150 -3.98 0.73 17.48
C PHE A 150 -3.34 1.50 18.64
N GLY A 151 -4.00 2.57 19.12
CA GLY A 151 -3.53 3.34 20.27
C GLY A 151 -3.43 2.48 21.54
N ALA A 152 -4.41 1.60 21.78
CA ALA A 152 -4.36 0.66 22.89
C ALA A 152 -3.22 -0.36 22.75
N ALA A 153 -2.94 -0.84 21.54
CA ALA A 153 -1.84 -1.78 21.27
C ALA A 153 -0.45 -1.15 21.49
N LEU A 154 -0.30 0.15 21.22
CA LEU A 154 0.96 0.87 21.38
C LEU A 154 1.35 1.13 22.85
N ALA A 155 0.38 1.16 23.78
CA ALA A 155 0.63 1.50 25.18
C ALA A 155 1.64 0.57 25.91
N GLY A 156 1.89 -0.62 25.37
CA GLY A 156 2.80 -1.62 25.95
C GLY A 156 4.13 -1.82 25.21
N VAL A 157 4.41 -1.04 24.17
CA VAL A 157 5.61 -1.21 23.33
C VAL A 157 6.35 0.10 23.13
N GLN A 158 7.64 0.01 22.82
CA GLN A 158 8.45 1.17 22.40
C GLN A 158 8.78 1.01 20.92
N VAL A 159 8.37 2.00 20.13
CA VAL A 159 8.58 2.04 18.68
C VAL A 159 9.14 3.41 18.29
N ALA A 160 9.87 3.46 17.19
CA ALA A 160 10.41 4.72 16.67
C ALA A 160 9.32 5.56 15.98
N ASP A 161 8.33 4.89 15.39
CA ASP A 161 7.22 5.50 14.67
C ASP A 161 6.02 4.53 14.62
N ALA A 162 4.84 5.09 14.38
CA ALA A 162 3.58 4.35 14.25
C ALA A 162 2.78 4.95 13.10
N PHE A 163 2.33 4.13 12.16
CA PHE A 163 1.68 4.60 10.95
C PHE A 163 0.36 3.88 10.68
N LEU A 164 -0.53 4.52 9.91
CA LEU A 164 -1.74 3.89 9.37
C LEU A 164 -1.87 4.17 7.86
N PRO A 165 -2.18 3.14 7.05
CA PRO A 165 -2.37 3.30 5.61
C PRO A 165 -3.78 3.71 5.22
N ALA A 166 -3.86 4.62 4.24
CA ALA A 166 -5.07 5.01 3.55
C ALA A 166 -4.83 5.10 2.03
N ASN A 167 -5.83 4.75 1.23
CA ASN A 167 -5.73 4.74 -0.22
C ASN A 167 -5.72 6.15 -0.79
N THR A 168 -5.04 6.34 -1.92
CA THR A 168 -5.12 7.57 -2.72
C THR A 168 -6.51 7.77 -3.34
N PRO A 169 -6.81 8.98 -3.86
CA PRO A 169 -7.96 9.19 -4.71
C PRO A 169 -7.95 8.35 -6.00
N GLY A 170 -6.79 8.15 -6.64
CA GLY A 170 -6.69 7.39 -7.90
C GLY A 170 -6.98 5.91 -7.73
N THR A 171 -6.57 5.31 -6.61
CA THR A 171 -6.95 3.94 -6.25
C THR A 171 -8.46 3.77 -6.16
N ILE A 172 -9.20 4.78 -5.70
CA ILE A 172 -10.67 4.74 -5.58
C ILE A 172 -11.33 4.89 -6.95
N GLU A 173 -10.81 5.81 -7.77
CA GLU A 173 -11.26 6.03 -9.15
C GLU A 173 -11.19 4.72 -9.98
N HIS A 174 -10.19 3.88 -9.77
CA HIS A 174 -10.01 2.62 -10.51
C HIS A 174 -11.19 1.64 -10.42
N TRP A 175 -11.98 1.66 -9.34
CA TRP A 175 -13.10 0.73 -9.15
C TRP A 175 -14.46 1.41 -8.98
N LEU A 176 -14.51 2.74 -8.87
CA LEU A 176 -15.74 3.52 -8.77
C LEU A 176 -16.04 4.23 -10.08
N HIS A 177 -17.04 3.76 -10.81
CA HIS A 177 -17.44 4.37 -12.08
C HIS A 177 -18.18 5.70 -11.85
N ASN A 178 -17.83 6.77 -12.57
CA ASN A 178 -18.46 8.07 -12.42
C ASN A 178 -19.65 8.29 -13.39
N GLU A 179 -20.83 8.59 -12.85
CA GLU A 179 -22.00 9.08 -13.60
C GLU A 179 -22.56 10.40 -13.04
N TYR A 180 -21.90 11.01 -12.04
CA TYR A 180 -22.39 12.21 -11.36
C TYR A 180 -21.58 13.46 -11.72
N TYR A 181 -20.25 13.38 -11.66
CA TYR A 181 -19.36 14.51 -11.92
C TYR A 181 -19.12 14.68 -13.44
N PRO A 182 -18.91 15.91 -13.91
CA PRO A 182 -18.85 16.22 -15.35
C PRO A 182 -17.62 15.64 -16.07
N ASP A 183 -16.52 15.40 -15.34
CA ASP A 183 -15.26 14.90 -15.87
C ASP A 183 -14.43 14.21 -14.78
N ASP A 184 -13.33 13.57 -15.20
CA ASP A 184 -12.42 12.83 -14.32
C ASP A 184 -11.75 13.74 -13.28
N GLU A 185 -11.46 14.99 -13.64
CA GLU A 185 -10.83 15.95 -12.73
C GLU A 185 -11.78 16.30 -11.57
N ALA A 186 -13.00 16.73 -11.86
CA ALA A 186 -14.01 17.02 -10.85
C ALA A 186 -14.30 15.80 -9.96
N PHE A 187 -14.31 14.59 -10.54
CA PHE A 187 -14.51 13.35 -9.81
C PHE A 187 -13.34 13.04 -8.86
N LEU A 188 -12.10 13.08 -9.35
CA LEU A 188 -10.90 12.84 -8.55
C LEU A 188 -10.77 13.83 -7.39
N TYR A 189 -11.05 15.12 -7.64
CA TYR A 189 -11.01 16.14 -6.58
C TYR A 189 -12.14 15.95 -5.56
N ALA A 190 -13.30 15.42 -5.95
CA ALA A 190 -14.34 15.08 -5.00
C ALA A 190 -13.97 13.87 -4.11
N ILE A 191 -13.31 12.86 -4.69
CA ILE A 191 -12.74 11.75 -3.90
C ILE A 191 -11.68 12.29 -2.93
N ALA A 192 -10.81 13.19 -3.41
CA ALA A 192 -9.78 13.84 -2.60
C ALA A 192 -10.37 14.59 -1.40
N GLU A 193 -11.46 15.35 -1.58
CA GLU A 193 -12.16 16.02 -0.47
C GLU A 193 -12.77 15.04 0.53
N ALA A 194 -13.36 13.94 0.07
CA ALA A 194 -13.90 12.91 0.96
C ALA A 194 -12.78 12.24 1.77
N MET A 195 -11.71 11.78 1.12
CA MET A 195 -10.64 11.05 1.79
C MET A 195 -9.75 11.92 2.69
N ARG A 196 -9.69 13.23 2.43
CA ARG A 196 -9.00 14.19 3.30
C ARG A 196 -9.42 14.06 4.77
N VAL A 197 -10.69 13.76 5.06
CA VAL A 197 -11.18 13.58 6.44
C VAL A 197 -10.42 12.45 7.15
N GLU A 198 -10.25 11.31 6.48
CA GLU A 198 -9.49 10.17 7.02
C GLU A 198 -8.01 10.52 7.20
N TYR A 199 -7.42 11.17 6.20
CA TYR A 199 -6.02 11.58 6.24
C TYR A 199 -5.71 12.50 7.43
N GLN A 200 -6.56 13.50 7.66
CA GLN A 200 -6.41 14.43 8.78
C GLN A 200 -6.59 13.72 10.13
N ALA A 201 -7.63 12.90 10.26
CA ALA A 201 -7.91 12.18 11.51
C ALA A 201 -6.78 11.22 11.92
N ILE A 202 -6.11 10.56 10.95
CA ILE A 202 -4.94 9.72 11.22
C ILE A 202 -3.80 10.54 11.82
N VAL A 203 -3.50 11.71 11.25
CA VAL A 203 -2.40 12.58 11.71
C VAL A 203 -2.74 13.25 13.05
N GLU A 204 -4.00 13.67 13.23
CA GLU A 204 -4.51 14.26 14.48
C GLU A 204 -4.46 13.27 15.65
N ALA A 205 -4.65 11.97 15.37
CA ALA A 205 -4.46 10.90 16.35
C ALA A 205 -2.98 10.65 16.71
N GLY A 206 -2.04 11.33 16.05
CA GLY A 206 -0.61 11.29 16.32
C GLY A 206 0.18 10.31 15.45
N TYR A 207 -0.46 9.63 14.51
CA TYR A 207 0.18 8.65 13.63
C TYR A 207 0.78 9.29 12.37
N THR A 208 1.79 8.64 11.81
CA THR A 208 2.25 8.91 10.45
C THR A 208 1.20 8.39 9.46
N LEU A 209 0.75 9.24 8.54
CA LEU A 209 -0.14 8.85 7.46
C LEU A 209 0.66 8.15 6.36
N GLN A 210 0.35 6.89 6.09
CA GLN A 210 0.77 6.25 4.84
C GLN A 210 -0.30 6.45 3.78
N ILE A 211 0.10 7.00 2.65
CA ILE A 211 -0.68 7.01 1.42
C ILE A 211 -0.21 5.85 0.57
N ASP A 212 -1.12 4.94 0.25
CA ASP A 212 -0.84 3.80 -0.63
C ASP A 212 -1.28 4.11 -2.04
N ASP A 213 -0.31 4.10 -2.95
CA ASP A 213 -0.43 4.48 -4.36
C ASP A 213 0.10 3.37 -5.29
N PRO A 214 -0.51 2.16 -5.25
CA PRO A 214 -0.33 1.21 -6.34
C PRO A 214 -1.07 1.69 -7.61
N ASP A 215 -2.01 2.64 -7.51
CA ASP A 215 -2.75 3.14 -8.66
C ASP A 215 -1.90 3.85 -9.69
N LEU A 216 -0.79 4.48 -9.28
CA LEU A 216 0.21 4.94 -10.21
C LEU A 216 0.64 3.77 -11.14
N PRO A 217 1.43 2.75 -10.72
CA PRO A 217 1.78 1.66 -11.62
C PRO A 217 0.60 0.86 -12.20
N ASP A 218 -0.46 0.61 -11.43
CA ASP A 218 -1.64 -0.15 -11.90
C ASP A 218 -2.35 0.56 -13.05
N GLY A 219 -2.41 1.89 -13.04
CA GLY A 219 -2.98 2.68 -14.14
C GLY A 219 -2.26 2.41 -15.45
N TRP A 220 -0.95 2.22 -15.44
CA TRP A 220 -0.19 1.85 -16.64
C TRP A 220 -0.61 0.48 -17.18
N GLN A 221 -0.86 -0.48 -16.28
CA GLN A 221 -1.34 -1.82 -16.64
C GLN A 221 -2.77 -1.81 -17.18
N MET A 222 -3.63 -0.91 -16.68
CA MET A 222 -5.04 -0.79 -17.05
C MET A 222 -5.27 -0.23 -18.47
N TYR A 223 -4.36 0.61 -18.96
CA TYR A 223 -4.48 1.29 -20.25
C TYR A 223 -3.35 0.89 -21.22
N PRO A 224 -3.39 -0.33 -21.81
CA PRO A 224 -2.31 -0.86 -22.64
C PRO A 224 -1.92 0.02 -23.84
N ASP A 225 -2.85 0.81 -24.35
CA ASP A 225 -2.66 1.63 -25.55
C ASP A 225 -2.01 3.00 -25.27
N MET A 226 -1.84 3.39 -24.00
CA MET A 226 -1.18 4.66 -23.66
C MET A 226 0.32 4.61 -23.95
N SER A 227 0.84 5.66 -24.59
CA SER A 227 2.27 5.96 -24.57
C SER A 227 2.70 6.45 -23.18
N VAL A 228 4.01 6.39 -22.88
CA VAL A 228 4.57 6.91 -21.62
C VAL A 228 4.19 8.38 -21.40
N ALA A 229 4.18 9.21 -22.46
CA ALA A 229 3.83 10.63 -22.35
C ALA A 229 2.36 10.85 -22.00
N GLU A 230 1.44 10.04 -22.54
CA GLU A 230 0.01 10.10 -22.21
C GLU A 230 -0.24 9.60 -20.79
N TYR A 231 0.39 8.49 -20.42
CA TYR A 231 0.29 7.94 -19.07
C TYR A 231 0.85 8.91 -18.02
N ARG A 232 1.96 9.61 -18.28
CA ARG A 232 2.48 10.64 -17.36
C ARG A 232 1.47 11.77 -17.12
N LYS A 233 0.67 12.15 -18.13
CA LYS A 233 -0.44 13.13 -17.94
C LYS A 233 -1.54 12.55 -17.07
N TYR A 234 -1.93 11.29 -17.33
CA TYR A 234 -2.89 10.56 -16.50
C TYR A 234 -2.45 10.52 -15.03
N ALA A 235 -1.22 10.08 -14.77
CA ALA A 235 -0.64 9.99 -13.43
C ALA A 235 -0.54 11.35 -12.73
N THR A 236 -0.14 12.41 -13.45
CA THR A 236 0.03 13.75 -12.88
C THR A 236 -1.28 14.30 -12.31
N LEU A 237 -2.41 14.11 -12.99
CA LEU A 237 -3.72 14.57 -12.50
C LEU A 237 -4.07 13.94 -11.14
N ARG A 238 -3.79 12.64 -10.97
CA ARG A 238 -4.08 11.89 -9.73
C ARG A 238 -3.17 12.32 -8.58
N VAL A 239 -1.89 12.55 -8.87
CA VAL A 239 -0.95 13.13 -7.90
C VAL A 239 -1.34 14.55 -7.51
N ASP A 240 -1.87 15.36 -8.43
CA ASP A 240 -2.35 16.71 -8.11
C ASP A 240 -3.60 16.67 -7.22
N ALA A 241 -4.56 15.79 -7.49
CA ALA A 241 -5.71 15.56 -6.62
C ALA A 241 -5.30 15.03 -5.23
N LEU A 242 -4.33 14.12 -5.16
CA LEU A 242 -3.76 13.65 -3.90
C LEU A 242 -3.09 14.79 -3.11
N ASN A 243 -2.25 15.59 -3.75
CA ASN A 243 -1.60 16.73 -3.11
C ASN A 243 -2.62 17.78 -2.63
N HIS A 244 -3.73 17.92 -3.34
CA HIS A 244 -4.87 18.71 -2.89
C HIS A 244 -5.46 18.15 -1.60
N ALA A 245 -5.73 16.84 -1.49
CA ALA A 245 -6.20 16.23 -0.23
C ALA A 245 -5.22 16.44 0.93
N LEU A 246 -3.91 16.38 0.65
CA LEU A 246 -2.82 16.50 1.64
C LEU A 246 -2.46 17.95 2.02
N ARG A 247 -3.09 18.98 1.44
CA ARG A 247 -2.63 20.39 1.46
C ARG A 247 -2.31 20.99 2.85
N ASP A 248 -2.96 20.50 3.91
CA ASP A 248 -2.83 20.99 5.29
C ASP A 248 -2.15 19.99 6.24
N ILE A 249 -1.54 18.93 5.70
CA ILE A 249 -0.76 17.96 6.47
C ILE A 249 0.72 18.26 6.24
N ALA A 250 1.48 18.34 7.33
CA ALA A 250 2.92 18.56 7.25
C ALA A 250 3.61 17.36 6.59
N ARG A 251 4.53 17.61 5.64
CA ARG A 251 5.10 16.56 4.79
C ARG A 251 5.76 15.45 5.60
N GLU A 252 6.39 15.77 6.72
CA GLU A 252 7.06 14.83 7.62
C GLU A 252 6.10 13.84 8.32
N LYS A 253 4.80 14.12 8.28
CA LYS A 253 3.74 13.22 8.77
C LYS A 253 3.18 12.32 7.67
N ILE A 254 3.68 12.44 6.45
CA ILE A 254 3.20 11.69 5.28
C ILE A 254 4.33 10.77 4.79
N ARG A 255 4.00 9.50 4.60
CA ARG A 255 4.80 8.55 3.82
C ARG A 255 4.01 8.07 2.62
N LEU A 256 4.63 7.97 1.47
CA LEU A 256 4.02 7.41 0.26
C LEU A 256 4.53 5.98 0.07
N HIS A 257 3.65 5.03 -0.23
CA HIS A 257 4.04 3.69 -0.68
C HIS A 257 3.60 3.48 -2.13
N VAL A 258 4.55 3.09 -3.00
CA VAL A 258 4.31 2.76 -4.41
C VAL A 258 4.83 1.35 -4.69
N CYS A 259 3.98 0.50 -5.27
CA CYS A 259 4.35 -0.85 -5.73
C CYS A 259 3.68 -1.14 -7.08
N TRP A 260 4.14 -2.19 -7.78
CA TRP A 260 3.64 -2.56 -9.12
C TRP A 260 2.49 -3.55 -9.07
N GLY A 261 1.67 -3.43 -8.03
CA GLY A 261 0.58 -4.35 -7.77
C GLY A 261 1.05 -5.65 -7.12
N SER A 262 0.22 -6.18 -6.23
CA SER A 262 0.56 -7.38 -5.45
C SER A 262 0.10 -8.70 -6.07
N PHE A 263 -0.29 -8.66 -7.35
CA PHE A 263 -0.69 -9.87 -8.07
C PHE A 263 0.55 -10.69 -8.41
N HIS A 264 0.44 -12.02 -8.37
CA HIS A 264 1.51 -12.87 -8.88
C HIS A 264 1.35 -12.98 -10.40
N GLY A 265 2.27 -12.39 -11.14
CA GLY A 265 2.28 -12.43 -12.60
C GLY A 265 3.66 -12.24 -13.23
N PRO A 266 3.74 -12.12 -14.56
CA PRO A 266 5.02 -12.01 -15.26
C PRO A 266 5.70 -10.64 -15.09
N HIS A 267 4.93 -9.56 -14.82
CA HIS A 267 5.46 -8.21 -14.59
C HIS A 267 6.41 -7.73 -15.69
N GLN A 268 6.18 -8.15 -16.94
CA GLN A 268 7.09 -7.82 -18.05
C GLN A 268 6.93 -6.36 -18.51
N PHE A 269 5.70 -5.86 -18.47
CA PHE A 269 5.35 -4.55 -19.00
C PHE A 269 5.15 -3.50 -17.92
N ASP A 270 5.66 -3.75 -16.73
CA ASP A 270 5.69 -2.77 -15.66
C ASP A 270 6.37 -1.48 -16.14
N ILE A 271 5.78 -0.33 -15.77
CA ILE A 271 6.37 0.96 -16.12
C ILE A 271 7.70 1.12 -15.36
N PRO A 272 8.81 1.43 -16.02
CA PRO A 272 10.08 1.64 -15.34
C PRO A 272 10.01 2.79 -14.32
N LEU A 273 10.66 2.63 -13.17
CA LEU A 273 10.77 3.67 -12.14
C LEU A 273 11.31 4.98 -12.72
N GLN A 274 12.30 4.92 -13.61
CA GLN A 274 12.89 6.10 -14.26
C GLN A 274 11.85 6.97 -14.99
N ASP A 275 10.75 6.38 -15.46
CA ASP A 275 9.71 7.08 -16.23
C ASP A 275 8.66 7.75 -15.34
N ILE A 276 8.66 7.49 -14.03
CA ILE A 276 7.66 8.01 -13.07
C ILE A 276 8.23 8.55 -11.76
N VAL A 277 9.53 8.39 -11.49
CA VAL A 277 10.15 8.76 -10.20
C VAL A 277 9.96 10.25 -9.86
N ASP A 278 9.96 11.13 -10.85
CA ASP A 278 9.70 12.56 -10.66
C ASP A 278 8.23 12.85 -10.30
N ILE A 279 7.30 12.03 -10.80
CA ILE A 279 5.87 12.09 -10.45
C ILE A 279 5.67 11.56 -9.02
N ILE A 280 6.34 10.47 -8.65
CA ILE A 280 6.35 9.95 -7.28
C ILE A 280 6.83 11.04 -6.30
N PHE A 281 7.92 11.72 -6.62
CA PHE A 281 8.47 12.81 -5.79
C PHE A 281 7.68 14.11 -5.82
N ARG A 282 6.70 14.26 -6.70
CA ARG A 282 5.75 15.37 -6.67
C ARG A 282 4.75 15.23 -5.52
N VAL A 283 4.51 14.04 -4.99
CA VAL A 283 3.72 13.85 -3.77
C VAL A 283 4.46 14.47 -2.60
N ARG A 284 3.79 15.32 -1.81
CA ARG A 284 4.37 16.08 -0.69
C ARG A 284 4.65 15.24 0.57
N ALA A 285 5.43 14.18 0.43
CA ALA A 285 5.77 13.25 1.51
C ALA A 285 7.15 13.50 2.15
N GLY A 286 7.32 13.01 3.38
CA GLY A 286 8.58 12.98 4.12
C GLY A 286 9.35 11.68 3.91
N SER A 287 8.66 10.62 3.47
CA SER A 287 9.30 9.36 3.10
C SER A 287 8.57 8.66 1.95
N TYR A 288 9.34 7.88 1.19
CA TYR A 288 8.89 7.19 -0.02
C TYR A 288 9.28 5.72 0.07
N SER A 289 8.30 4.85 0.25
CA SER A 289 8.44 3.40 0.18
C SER A 289 8.18 2.94 -1.24
N ILE A 290 9.13 2.19 -1.80
CA ILE A 290 9.06 1.69 -3.17
C ILE A 290 9.35 0.19 -3.21
N GLU A 291 8.63 -0.53 -4.05
CA GLU A 291 8.99 -1.89 -4.44
C GLU A 291 10.35 -1.91 -5.15
N ALA A 292 11.25 -2.78 -4.71
CA ALA A 292 12.66 -2.76 -5.13
C ALA A 292 13.42 -4.08 -4.94
N SER A 293 12.80 -5.14 -4.44
CA SER A 293 13.49 -6.39 -4.07
C SER A 293 13.24 -7.55 -5.05
N ASN A 294 12.15 -7.46 -5.81
CA ASN A 294 11.77 -8.47 -6.79
C ASN A 294 12.70 -8.44 -8.03
N PRO A 295 12.76 -9.53 -8.83
CA PRO A 295 13.66 -9.60 -9.99
C PRO A 295 13.43 -8.56 -11.10
N CYS A 296 12.23 -8.00 -11.22
CA CYS A 296 11.93 -6.96 -12.21
C CYS A 296 12.52 -5.60 -11.76
N HIS A 297 12.39 -5.28 -10.48
CA HIS A 297 12.70 -3.95 -9.95
C HIS A 297 14.01 -3.86 -9.16
N GLU A 298 14.67 -4.99 -8.83
CA GLU A 298 15.93 -4.97 -8.05
C GLU A 298 17.05 -4.18 -8.72
N HIS A 299 17.05 -4.02 -10.04
CA HIS A 299 18.08 -3.26 -10.74
C HIS A 299 17.87 -1.74 -10.68
N GLU A 300 16.67 -1.27 -10.34
CA GLU A 300 16.26 0.13 -10.47
C GLU A 300 16.84 1.07 -9.40
N TRP A 301 17.63 0.53 -8.46
CA TRP A 301 18.47 1.38 -7.60
C TRP A 301 19.37 2.31 -8.42
N ASN A 302 19.72 1.94 -9.66
CA ASN A 302 20.55 2.72 -10.56
C ASN A 302 19.92 4.08 -10.94
N VAL A 303 18.59 4.22 -10.87
CA VAL A 303 17.88 5.49 -11.09
C VAL A 303 18.43 6.58 -10.15
N PHE A 304 18.81 6.20 -8.93
CA PHE A 304 19.36 7.10 -7.91
C PHE A 304 20.82 7.52 -8.14
N GLU A 305 21.48 7.01 -9.18
CA GLU A 305 22.76 7.56 -9.63
C GLU A 305 22.57 8.96 -10.24
N GLN A 306 21.42 9.20 -10.87
CA GLN A 306 21.09 10.46 -11.55
C GLN A 306 20.03 11.26 -10.79
N VAL A 307 19.04 10.58 -10.19
CA VAL A 307 17.93 11.22 -9.50
C VAL A 307 18.26 11.41 -8.02
N LYS A 308 17.99 12.61 -7.51
CA LYS A 308 18.06 12.92 -6.08
C LYS A 308 16.67 12.84 -5.46
N ILE A 309 16.58 12.23 -4.29
CA ILE A 309 15.36 12.27 -3.48
C ILE A 309 15.10 13.72 -3.01
N PRO A 310 13.84 14.08 -2.70
CA PRO A 310 13.53 15.40 -2.17
C PRO A 310 14.34 15.70 -0.90
N GLU A 311 14.73 16.97 -0.72
CA GLU A 311 15.53 17.37 0.44
C GLU A 311 14.82 17.01 1.76
N GLY A 312 15.58 16.41 2.67
CA GLY A 312 15.10 15.92 3.98
C GLY A 312 14.20 14.68 3.90
N ALA A 313 13.96 14.12 2.71
CA ALA A 313 13.16 12.91 2.55
C ALA A 313 13.95 11.64 2.87
N VAL A 314 13.21 10.55 3.03
CA VAL A 314 13.74 9.24 3.34
C VAL A 314 13.23 8.25 2.31
N LEU A 315 14.15 7.50 1.70
CA LEU A 315 13.80 6.39 0.83
C LEU A 315 13.67 5.10 1.64
N ILE A 316 12.61 4.35 1.41
CA ILE A 316 12.31 3.07 2.06
C ILE A 316 12.23 1.99 0.97
N PRO A 317 13.37 1.55 0.39
CA PRO A 317 13.35 0.49 -0.60
C PRO A 317 12.85 -0.82 0.02
N GLY A 318 12.02 -1.52 -0.73
CA GLY A 318 11.72 -2.92 -0.49
C GLY A 318 13.01 -3.73 -0.58
N VAL A 319 13.39 -4.38 0.52
CA VAL A 319 14.58 -5.24 0.58
C VAL A 319 14.23 -6.70 0.83
N VAL A 320 12.95 -6.97 1.10
CA VAL A 320 12.32 -8.29 1.13
C VAL A 320 11.00 -8.23 0.35
N GLY A 321 10.71 -9.29 -0.40
CA GLY A 321 9.64 -9.28 -1.39
C GLY A 321 8.45 -10.14 -0.99
N HIS A 322 7.29 -9.80 -1.55
CA HIS A 322 6.04 -10.56 -1.39
C HIS A 322 5.79 -11.55 -2.53
N CYS A 323 6.51 -11.41 -3.66
CA CYS A 323 6.33 -12.18 -4.89
C CYS A 323 6.90 -13.62 -4.82
N SER A 324 7.53 -14.00 -3.71
CA SER A 324 8.05 -15.34 -3.48
C SER A 324 8.10 -15.70 -2.00
N ASP A 325 8.07 -17.01 -1.72
CA ASP A 325 8.17 -17.56 -0.37
C ASP A 325 9.62 -17.69 0.13
N PHE A 326 10.61 -17.33 -0.68
CA PHE A 326 12.01 -17.35 -0.23
C PHE A 326 12.23 -16.29 0.83
N ILE A 327 12.74 -16.70 1.99
CA ILE A 327 13.22 -15.76 3.01
C ILE A 327 14.56 -15.24 2.53
N GLU A 328 14.63 -13.94 2.26
CA GLU A 328 15.85 -13.28 1.81
C GLU A 328 16.94 -13.43 2.87
N HIS A 329 18.16 -13.76 2.42
CA HIS A 329 19.28 -13.88 3.35
C HIS A 329 19.63 -12.49 3.94
N PRO A 330 19.86 -12.33 5.26
CA PRO A 330 20.16 -11.03 5.88
C PRO A 330 21.35 -10.28 5.25
N GLU A 331 22.33 -11.01 4.73
CA GLU A 331 23.47 -10.44 4.00
C GLU A 331 23.05 -9.75 2.68
N LEU A 332 22.12 -10.34 1.93
CA LEU A 332 21.57 -9.73 0.71
C LEU A 332 20.78 -8.46 1.05
N VAL A 333 19.94 -8.52 2.09
CA VAL A 333 19.24 -7.35 2.63
C VAL A 333 20.24 -6.24 2.96
N ALA A 334 21.32 -6.56 3.68
CA ALA A 334 22.35 -5.58 4.04
C ALA A 334 23.06 -4.99 2.81
N GLN A 335 23.35 -5.80 1.79
CA GLN A 335 23.95 -5.34 0.53
C GLN A 335 23.04 -4.36 -0.20
N ARG A 336 21.73 -4.66 -0.29
CA ARG A 336 20.72 -3.78 -0.88
C ARG A 336 20.67 -2.43 -0.15
N LEU A 337 20.58 -2.45 1.18
CA LEU A 337 20.54 -1.23 2.00
C LEU A 337 21.80 -0.36 1.85
N VAL A 338 22.99 -0.98 1.90
CA VAL A 338 24.25 -0.25 1.71
C VAL A 338 24.34 0.37 0.31
N ARG A 339 23.78 -0.29 -0.71
CA ARG A 339 23.76 0.23 -2.08
C ARG A 339 22.94 1.52 -2.17
N TYR A 340 21.71 1.51 -1.67
CA TYR A 340 20.88 2.71 -1.61
C TYR A 340 21.52 3.82 -0.76
N ALA A 341 22.03 3.48 0.43
CA ALA A 341 22.65 4.44 1.35
C ALA A 341 23.83 5.19 0.73
N LYS A 342 24.61 4.55 -0.16
CA LYS A 342 25.71 5.20 -0.88
C LYS A 342 25.25 6.25 -1.91
N LEU A 343 24.03 6.12 -2.43
CA LEU A 343 23.50 6.99 -3.48
C LEU A 343 22.70 8.16 -2.92
N VAL A 344 21.88 7.90 -1.90
CA VAL A 344 20.94 8.89 -1.34
C VAL A 344 21.33 9.42 0.04
N GLY A 345 22.41 8.89 0.64
CA GLY A 345 22.87 9.22 1.99
C GLY A 345 22.36 8.20 3.01
N ARG A 346 23.24 7.79 3.93
CA ARG A 346 22.93 6.70 4.90
C ARG A 346 21.81 7.07 5.88
N GLU A 347 21.70 8.33 6.24
CA GLU A 347 20.65 8.88 7.09
C GLU A 347 19.26 8.93 6.42
N ASN A 348 19.24 8.83 5.08
CA ASN A 348 18.04 8.95 4.26
C ASN A 348 17.51 7.59 3.77
N VAL A 349 17.91 6.48 4.40
CA VAL A 349 17.44 5.13 4.04
C VAL A 349 16.84 4.41 5.24
N MET A 350 15.70 3.74 5.01
CA MET A 350 15.12 2.74 5.91
C MET A 350 14.89 1.43 5.16
N ALA A 351 14.87 0.30 5.85
CA ALA A 351 14.50 -0.97 5.27
C ALA A 351 12.97 -1.11 5.19
N GLY A 352 12.44 -1.47 4.03
CA GLY A 352 11.02 -1.76 3.81
C GLY A 352 10.77 -3.12 3.18
N THR A 353 9.50 -3.44 3.01
CA THR A 353 9.01 -4.57 2.20
C THR A 353 8.51 -4.06 0.85
N ASP A 354 8.56 -4.89 -0.20
CA ASP A 354 8.05 -4.49 -1.53
C ASP A 354 6.57 -4.12 -1.52
N CYS A 355 5.77 -4.84 -0.72
CA CYS A 355 4.34 -4.62 -0.53
C CYS A 355 3.93 -5.24 0.81
N GLY A 356 2.63 -5.24 1.14
CA GLY A 356 2.08 -5.95 2.29
C GLY A 356 2.33 -7.46 2.18
N LEU A 357 2.76 -8.10 3.27
CA LEU A 357 3.13 -9.52 3.28
C LEU A 357 1.95 -10.44 3.64
N GLY A 358 0.99 -9.93 4.40
CA GLY A 358 -0.03 -10.74 5.10
C GLY A 358 -0.70 -11.81 4.24
N PRO A 359 -1.45 -11.43 3.18
CA PRO A 359 -2.14 -12.38 2.31
C PRO A 359 -1.32 -12.80 1.08
N ARG A 360 -0.01 -12.48 1.03
CA ARG A 360 0.78 -12.58 -0.21
C ARG A 360 1.81 -13.71 -0.21
N VAL A 361 2.21 -14.18 0.97
CA VAL A 361 3.09 -15.35 1.09
C VAL A 361 2.28 -16.59 1.47
N GLY A 362 2.82 -17.77 1.16
CA GLY A 362 2.12 -19.05 1.31
C GLY A 362 1.78 -19.45 2.75
N HIS A 363 2.37 -18.79 3.75
CA HIS A 363 2.06 -19.05 5.17
C HIS A 363 2.42 -17.85 6.07
N PRO A 364 1.62 -17.53 7.12
CA PRO A 364 1.90 -16.43 8.06
C PRO A 364 3.33 -16.40 8.63
N LYS A 365 3.89 -17.58 8.96
CA LYS A 365 5.27 -17.71 9.47
C LYS A 365 6.34 -17.21 8.48
N ILE A 366 6.09 -17.26 7.17
CA ILE A 366 7.02 -16.76 6.16
C ILE A 366 7.08 -15.23 6.23
N ALA A 367 5.94 -14.56 6.40
CA ALA A 367 5.90 -13.10 6.55
C ALA A 367 6.72 -12.65 7.77
N TRP A 368 6.54 -13.31 8.91
CA TRP A 368 7.32 -13.01 10.13
C TRP A 368 8.83 -13.27 9.93
N ALA A 369 9.20 -14.40 9.33
CA ALA A 369 10.60 -14.71 9.06
C ALA A 369 11.26 -13.72 8.09
N LYS A 370 10.52 -13.19 7.10
CA LYS A 370 10.98 -12.11 6.21
C LYS A 370 11.23 -10.81 6.98
N LEU A 371 10.36 -10.44 7.92
CA LEU A 371 10.56 -9.26 8.77
C LEU A 371 11.79 -9.42 9.69
N GLU A 372 11.99 -10.61 10.26
CA GLU A 372 13.18 -10.92 11.07
C GLU A 372 14.46 -10.82 10.23
N ALA A 373 14.47 -11.39 9.02
CA ALA A 373 15.60 -11.33 8.12
C ALA A 373 15.91 -9.88 7.68
N MET A 374 14.87 -9.08 7.41
CA MET A 374 14.99 -7.65 7.14
C MET A 374 15.67 -6.91 8.29
N ALA A 375 15.22 -7.14 9.53
CA ALA A 375 15.81 -6.50 10.71
C ALA A 375 17.26 -6.95 10.97
N GLN A 376 17.57 -8.23 10.76
CA GLN A 376 18.95 -8.74 10.82
C GLN A 376 19.83 -8.06 9.77
N GLY A 377 19.36 -7.93 8.53
CA GLY A 377 20.08 -7.23 7.46
C GLY A 377 20.29 -5.75 7.74
N ALA A 378 19.29 -5.07 8.30
CA ALA A 378 19.39 -3.67 8.72
C ALA A 378 20.47 -3.45 9.80
N ARG A 379 20.60 -4.37 10.77
CA ARG A 379 21.70 -4.35 11.76
C ARG A 379 23.07 -4.53 11.12
N ILE A 380 23.20 -5.45 10.16
CA ILE A 380 24.46 -5.65 9.41
C ILE A 380 24.80 -4.39 8.59
N ALA A 381 23.83 -3.80 7.89
CA ALA A 381 24.01 -2.57 7.14
C ALA A 381 24.42 -1.40 8.04
N THR A 382 23.78 -1.27 9.20
CA THR A 382 24.14 -0.27 10.23
C THR A 382 25.61 -0.38 10.63
N LYS A 383 26.07 -1.59 10.96
CA LYS A 383 27.48 -1.84 11.29
C LYS A 383 28.44 -1.44 10.17
N ARG A 384 28.07 -1.66 8.90
CA ARG A 384 28.89 -1.29 7.74
C ARG A 384 28.93 0.22 7.51
N LEU A 385 27.82 0.91 7.72
CA LEU A 385 27.66 2.32 7.39
C LEU A 385 28.12 3.26 8.51
N TRP A 386 28.01 2.85 9.78
CA TRP A 386 28.40 3.64 10.95
C TRP A 386 29.56 3.05 11.76
N GLY A 387 29.97 1.81 11.51
CA GLY A 387 31.05 1.15 12.25
C GLY A 387 30.67 0.71 13.67
N ARG A 388 29.37 0.72 14.01
CA ARG A 388 28.84 0.35 15.34
C ARG A 388 27.61 -0.55 15.17
N ALA A 389 27.45 -1.52 16.08
CA ALA A 389 26.34 -2.46 16.09
C ALA A 389 25.18 -1.91 16.92
#